data_AF-A0A9D6LCR2-F1
#
_entry.id   AF-A0A9D6LCR2-F1
#
_cell.length_a   1.000
_cell.length_b   1.000
_cell.length_c   1.000
_cell.angle_alpha   90.00
_cell.angle_beta   90.00
_cell.angle_gamma   90.00
#
_symmetry.space_group_name_H-M   'P 1'
#
loop_
_entity.id
_entity.type
_entity.pdbx_description
1 polymer ?
#
loop_
_entity_poly.entity_id
_entity_poly.type
_entity_poly.pdbx_seq_one_letter_code
_entity_poly.pdbx_strand_id
1 'polypeptide(L)'
;MRTLFVVLALAWATLAALPAIASEAPIDVVFDLDWTLIYATRPEVAGFERENVIVADGQLYRFSDHAVDVLLKLHETPPFRISFFSGGEPTRNRAVVDELYRRINARAPPGKRFQPYRVGDKELLTPTGAPETARFPERFKKDLRKLIADVDLSRALLIDDIEHFVAAGQEGNVLWLQDTFDDVPIFGRPGETAKLKIEPRSRTAWAVERNKLAWAIGVATEAERLARETPSVSFVEHARRLTHDRGGALIRRTAPSQLELAKTGLRAMGLPERPLERIPQDELSRCGRRLTRR
;
A
#
# COMPACT_ATOMS: atom_id res chain seq x y z
N MET A 1 -44.03 52.66 6.00
CA MET A 1 -43.08 51.67 6.56
C MET A 1 -43.62 50.22 6.50
N ARG A 2 -44.06 49.72 5.34
CA ARG A 2 -44.51 48.31 5.20
C ARG A 2 -44.04 47.62 3.91
N THR A 3 -43.41 48.36 3.00
CA THR A 3 -43.01 47.85 1.67
C THR A 3 -41.55 47.38 1.58
N LEU A 4 -40.73 47.62 2.63
CA LEU A 4 -39.30 47.31 2.61
C LEU A 4 -38.94 45.92 3.15
N PHE A 5 -39.90 45.18 3.73
CA PHE A 5 -39.63 43.87 4.35
C PHE A 5 -39.82 42.67 3.41
N VAL A 6 -40.51 42.83 2.29
CA VAL A 6 -40.83 41.69 1.39
C VAL A 6 -39.70 41.42 0.39
N VAL A 7 -38.88 42.43 0.05
CA VAL A 7 -37.78 42.28 -0.92
C VAL A 7 -36.55 41.60 -0.30
N LEU A 8 -36.34 41.71 1.03
CA LEU A 8 -35.20 41.06 1.70
C LEU A 8 -35.40 39.54 1.91
N ALA A 9 -36.65 39.07 2.00
CA ALA A 9 -36.93 37.64 2.21
C ALA A 9 -36.74 36.80 0.93
N LEU A 10 -36.93 37.41 -0.25
CA LEU A 10 -36.74 36.74 -1.56
C LEU A 10 -35.26 36.69 -2.00
N ALA A 11 -34.41 37.58 -1.49
CA ALA A 11 -32.96 37.54 -1.72
C ALA A 11 -32.24 36.49 -0.85
N TRP A 12 -32.86 36.01 0.24
CA TRP A 12 -32.31 34.95 1.10
C TRP A 12 -32.69 33.54 0.64
N ALA A 13 -33.82 33.38 -0.07
CA ALA A 13 -34.21 32.08 -0.62
C ALA A 13 -33.41 31.68 -1.88
N THR A 14 -32.67 32.62 -2.47
CA THR A 14 -31.87 32.44 -3.70
C THR A 14 -30.35 32.44 -3.48
N LEU A 15 -29.87 32.61 -2.25
CA LEU A 15 -28.67 31.91 -1.78
C LEU A 15 -29.08 30.51 -1.31
N ALA A 16 -29.68 29.71 -2.21
CA ALA A 16 -28.91 28.69 -2.93
C ALA A 16 -28.02 27.94 -1.94
N ALA A 17 -28.47 26.82 -1.35
CA ALA A 17 -28.55 25.58 -2.10
C ALA A 17 -27.45 25.51 -3.18
N LEU A 18 -26.20 25.81 -2.81
CA LEU A 18 -25.08 25.17 -3.45
C LEU A 18 -25.43 23.68 -3.44
N PRO A 19 -25.45 22.99 -4.59
CA PRO A 19 -25.57 21.55 -4.56
C PRO A 19 -24.50 21.11 -3.55
N ALA A 20 -24.90 20.38 -2.52
CA ALA A 20 -23.93 19.65 -1.73
C ALA A 20 -23.10 18.93 -2.78
N ILE A 21 -21.83 19.34 -2.96
CA ILE A 21 -20.92 18.65 -3.85
C ILE A 21 -20.95 17.25 -3.26
N ALA A 22 -21.67 16.35 -3.91
CA ALA A 22 -21.82 14.99 -3.43
C ALA A 22 -20.39 14.53 -3.30
N SER A 23 -19.94 14.32 -2.06
CA SER A 23 -18.59 13.87 -1.78
C SER A 23 -18.39 12.68 -2.70
N GLU A 24 -17.45 12.80 -3.64
CA GLU A 24 -17.21 11.72 -4.60
C GLU A 24 -16.99 10.45 -3.79
N ALA A 25 -17.62 9.34 -4.20
CA ALA A 25 -17.53 8.09 -3.46
C ALA A 25 -16.04 7.75 -3.25
N PRO A 26 -15.66 7.29 -2.05
CA PRO A 26 -14.25 7.06 -1.73
C PRO A 26 -13.65 6.02 -2.68
N ILE A 27 -12.34 6.11 -2.88
CA ILE A 27 -11.58 5.02 -3.50
C ILE A 27 -10.99 4.18 -2.39
N ASP A 28 -11.44 2.93 -2.28
CA ASP A 28 -10.99 2.01 -1.26
C ASP A 28 -9.65 1.38 -1.65
N VAL A 29 -8.60 1.73 -0.93
CA VAL A 29 -7.27 1.11 -1.09
C VAL A 29 -7.04 0.18 0.09
N VAL A 30 -7.02 -1.12 -0.18
CA VAL A 30 -6.87 -2.17 0.83
C VAL A 30 -5.48 -2.74 0.73
N PHE A 31 -4.73 -2.75 1.83
CA PHE A 31 -3.38 -3.32 1.86
C PHE A 31 -3.39 -4.68 2.55
N ASP A 32 -2.71 -5.66 1.95
CA ASP A 32 -2.19 -6.79 2.72
C ASP A 32 -1.07 -6.33 3.68
N LEU A 33 -0.71 -7.19 4.64
CA LEU A 33 0.41 -6.96 5.54
C LEU A 33 1.67 -7.74 5.11
N ASP A 34 1.59 -9.06 5.02
CA ASP A 34 2.76 -9.92 4.89
C ASP A 34 3.37 -9.80 3.50
N TRP A 35 4.66 -9.52 3.43
CA TRP A 35 5.37 -9.29 2.17
C TRP A 35 4.72 -8.18 1.33
N THR A 36 3.91 -7.32 1.94
CA THR A 36 3.32 -6.13 1.34
C THR A 36 3.78 -4.90 2.12
N LEU A 37 3.30 -4.75 3.35
CA LEU A 37 3.67 -3.66 4.27
C LEU A 37 4.73 -4.07 5.30
N ILE A 38 4.89 -5.36 5.58
CA ILE A 38 5.85 -5.90 6.54
C ILE A 38 6.55 -7.13 6.01
N TYR A 39 7.75 -7.39 6.51
CA TYR A 39 8.46 -8.67 6.37
C TYR A 39 8.74 -9.24 7.74
N ALA A 40 8.50 -10.54 7.92
CA ALA A 40 9.10 -11.25 9.04
C ALA A 40 10.62 -11.13 8.93
N THR A 41 11.27 -10.65 9.99
CA THR A 41 12.71 -10.39 10.00
C THR A 41 13.37 -11.12 11.17
N ARG A 42 14.70 -11.08 11.21
CA ARG A 42 15.52 -11.74 12.23
C ARG A 42 16.35 -10.70 13.00
N PRO A 43 16.75 -10.95 14.26
CA PRO A 43 17.51 -9.99 15.05
C PRO A 43 18.78 -9.47 14.35
N GLU A 44 19.46 -10.32 13.57
CA GLU A 44 20.68 -9.95 12.86
C GLU A 44 20.40 -8.92 11.74
N VAL A 45 19.26 -9.08 11.08
CA VAL A 45 18.79 -8.25 9.96
C VAL A 45 18.18 -6.95 10.48
N ALA A 46 17.38 -7.05 11.55
CA ALA A 46 16.78 -5.92 12.26
C ALA A 46 17.82 -4.91 12.79
N GLY A 47 19.06 -5.36 13.01
CA GLY A 47 20.17 -4.51 13.44
C GLY A 47 20.54 -3.41 12.44
N PHE A 48 20.24 -3.59 11.15
CA PHE A 48 20.59 -2.64 10.09
C PHE A 48 19.57 -1.52 9.91
N GLU A 49 18.28 -1.82 10.07
CA GLU A 49 17.20 -0.83 9.86
C GLU A 49 16.33 -0.71 11.11
N ARG A 50 16.96 -0.50 12.28
CA ARG A 50 16.30 -0.51 13.59
C ARG A 50 15.07 0.38 13.68
N GLU A 51 15.11 1.54 13.02
CA GLU A 51 14.01 2.49 13.02
C GLU A 51 12.76 1.93 12.34
N ASN A 52 12.89 0.97 11.42
CA ASN A 52 11.79 0.33 10.68
C ASN A 52 11.39 -1.05 11.22
N VAL A 53 11.92 -1.46 12.38
CA VAL A 53 11.61 -2.75 12.99
C VAL A 53 10.60 -2.59 14.13
N ILE A 54 9.71 -3.57 14.25
CA ILE A 54 8.70 -3.67 15.30
C ILE A 54 8.63 -5.09 15.84
N VAL A 55 8.06 -5.23 17.04
CA VAL A 55 7.68 -6.53 17.60
C VAL A 55 6.16 -6.62 17.61
N ALA A 56 5.61 -7.66 17.01
CA ALA A 56 4.19 -7.97 17.07
C ALA A 56 4.03 -9.47 17.35
N ASP A 57 3.23 -9.81 18.36
CA ASP A 57 2.99 -11.21 18.77
C ASP A 57 4.29 -12.02 18.99
N GLY A 58 5.27 -11.41 19.67
CA GLY A 58 6.56 -12.03 19.95
C GLY A 58 7.48 -12.22 18.73
N GLN A 59 7.07 -11.81 17.54
CA GLN A 59 7.87 -11.89 16.32
C GLN A 59 8.39 -10.52 15.89
N LEU A 60 9.57 -10.52 15.25
CA LEU A 60 10.17 -9.31 14.69
C LEU A 60 9.69 -9.12 13.25
N TYR A 61 9.25 -7.90 12.97
CA TYR A 61 8.88 -7.48 11.63
C TYR A 61 9.63 -6.22 11.25
N ARG A 62 9.94 -6.08 9.96
CA ARG A 62 10.40 -4.83 9.37
C ARG A 62 9.32 -4.28 8.48
N PHE A 63 9.01 -2.99 8.60
CA PHE A 63 8.14 -2.33 7.62
C PHE A 63 8.82 -2.28 6.26
N SER A 64 8.04 -2.53 5.21
CA SER A 64 8.42 -2.24 3.85
C SER A 64 8.79 -0.77 3.70
N ASP A 65 9.76 -0.51 2.84
CA ASP A 65 10.17 0.83 2.47
C ASP A 65 8.98 1.63 1.96
N HIS A 66 8.90 2.88 2.41
CA HIS A 66 7.84 3.83 2.08
C HIS A 66 6.46 3.49 2.65
N ALA A 67 6.32 2.46 3.50
CA ALA A 67 5.00 2.10 4.07
C ALA A 67 4.32 3.29 4.77
N VAL A 68 5.05 4.02 5.62
CA VAL A 68 4.53 5.21 6.31
C VAL A 68 4.25 6.35 5.33
N ASP A 69 5.15 6.57 4.36
CA ASP A 69 5.05 7.65 3.37
C ASP A 69 3.84 7.49 2.45
N VAL A 70 3.61 6.27 1.95
CA VAL A 70 2.47 5.93 1.09
C VAL A 70 1.16 6.14 1.83
N LEU A 71 1.05 5.61 3.05
CA LEU A 71 -0.19 5.72 3.83
C LEU A 71 -0.48 7.17 4.23
N LEU A 72 0.54 7.93 4.64
CA LEU A 72 0.39 9.36 4.92
C LEU A 72 -0.06 10.10 3.65
N LYS A 73 0.56 9.84 2.51
CA LYS A 73 0.21 10.49 1.24
C LYS A 73 -1.23 10.21 0.82
N LEU A 74 -1.69 8.97 0.95
CA LEU A 74 -3.08 8.59 0.65
C LEU A 74 -4.07 9.34 1.55
N HIS A 75 -3.81 9.44 2.85
CA HIS A 75 -4.65 10.22 3.78
C HIS A 75 -4.72 11.72 3.44
N GLU A 76 -3.62 12.28 2.94
CA GLU A 76 -3.54 13.68 2.55
C GLU A 76 -4.17 13.97 1.19
N THR A 77 -4.47 12.93 0.41
CA THR A 77 -4.95 13.06 -0.96
C THR A 77 -6.35 12.43 -1.09
N PRO A 78 -7.44 13.21 -0.97
CA PRO A 78 -8.76 12.72 -1.32
C PRO A 78 -8.79 12.18 -2.77
N PRO A 79 -9.62 11.16 -3.09
CA PRO A 79 -10.70 10.60 -2.27
C PRO A 79 -10.35 9.25 -1.60
N PHE A 80 -9.09 8.96 -1.28
CA PHE A 80 -8.69 7.63 -0.81
C PHE A 80 -9.18 7.31 0.61
N ARG A 81 -9.65 6.06 0.79
CA ARG A 81 -10.01 5.44 2.07
C ARG A 81 -9.16 4.19 2.26
N ILE A 82 -8.42 4.10 3.37
CA ILE A 82 -7.40 3.07 3.57
C ILE A 82 -7.91 1.99 4.52
N SER A 83 -7.83 0.74 4.08
CA SER A 83 -8.09 -0.43 4.93
C SER A 83 -6.94 -1.45 4.86
N PHE A 84 -6.93 -2.39 5.78
CA PHE A 84 -5.94 -3.47 5.86
C PHE A 84 -6.67 -4.81 5.87
N PHE A 85 -6.18 -5.81 5.16
CA PHE A 85 -6.77 -7.15 5.14
C PHE A 85 -5.68 -8.20 5.00
N SER A 86 -5.38 -8.91 6.07
CA SER A 86 -4.35 -9.95 6.10
C SER A 86 -4.89 -11.23 6.73
N GLY A 87 -4.34 -12.39 6.33
CA GLY A 87 -4.67 -13.68 6.94
C GLY A 87 -4.01 -13.96 8.29
N GLY A 88 -3.29 -12.98 8.86
CA GLY A 88 -2.70 -13.07 10.19
C GLY A 88 -3.73 -13.03 11.34
N GLU A 89 -3.24 -13.28 12.55
CA GLU A 89 -4.04 -13.20 13.79
C GLU A 89 -4.54 -11.77 14.05
N PRO A 90 -5.77 -11.59 14.60
CA PRO A 90 -6.34 -10.27 14.85
C PRO A 90 -5.45 -9.35 15.71
N THR A 91 -4.85 -9.90 16.78
CA THR A 91 -3.97 -9.15 17.71
C THR A 91 -2.70 -8.68 17.02
N ARG A 92 -2.10 -9.53 16.19
CA ARG A 92 -0.89 -9.25 15.42
C ARG A 92 -1.16 -8.19 14.36
N ASN A 93 -2.23 -8.33 13.59
CA ASN A 93 -2.61 -7.35 12.57
C ASN A 93 -2.89 -5.98 13.20
N ARG A 94 -3.60 -5.95 14.33
CA ARG A 94 -3.86 -4.73 15.09
C ARG A 94 -2.57 -4.05 15.53
N ALA A 95 -1.66 -4.79 16.16
CA ALA A 95 -0.39 -4.24 16.65
C ALA A 95 0.46 -3.61 15.52
N VAL A 96 0.53 -4.28 14.37
CA VAL A 96 1.23 -3.77 13.17
C VAL A 96 0.61 -2.46 12.68
N VAL A 97 -0.72 -2.43 12.53
CA VAL A 97 -1.43 -1.23 12.03
C VAL A 97 -1.36 -0.08 13.03
N ASP A 98 -1.52 -0.34 14.33
CA ASP A 98 -1.44 0.70 15.36
C ASP A 98 -0.06 1.38 15.37
N GLU A 99 1.01 0.60 15.19
CA GLU A 99 2.37 1.13 15.09
C GLU A 99 2.61 1.92 13.79
N LEU A 100 2.06 1.47 12.65
CA LEU A 100 2.03 2.28 11.42
C LEU A 100 1.34 3.63 11.67
N TYR A 101 0.15 3.61 12.25
CA TYR A 101 -0.63 4.82 12.50
C TYR A 101 -0.02 5.72 13.57
N ARG A 102 0.72 5.18 14.54
CA ARG A 102 1.53 5.97 15.46
C ARG A 102 2.58 6.79 14.69
N ARG A 103 3.28 6.15 13.75
CA ARG A 103 4.31 6.81 12.92
C ARG A 103 3.73 7.80 11.91
N ILE A 104 2.60 7.45 11.28
CA ILE A 104 1.87 8.34 10.38
C ILE A 104 1.42 9.59 11.14
N ASN A 105 0.80 9.43 12.31
CA ASN A 105 0.29 10.56 13.09
C ASN A 105 1.39 11.42 13.71
N ALA A 106 2.58 10.86 13.99
CA ALA A 106 3.74 11.64 14.39
C ALA A 106 4.24 12.61 13.29
N ARG A 107 3.85 12.35 12.02
CA ARG A 107 4.21 13.15 10.84
C ARG A 107 3.02 13.91 10.25
N ALA A 108 1.82 13.74 10.82
CA ALA A 108 0.60 14.34 10.29
C ALA A 108 0.61 15.87 10.47
N PRO A 109 -0.07 16.63 9.59
CA PRO A 109 -0.26 18.06 9.78
C PRO A 109 -0.91 18.38 11.15
N PRO A 110 -0.58 19.51 11.79
CA PRO A 110 -1.17 19.91 13.07
C PRO A 110 -2.70 19.85 13.04
N GLY A 111 -3.29 19.25 14.08
CA GLY A 111 -4.74 19.10 14.22
C GLY A 111 -5.36 17.95 13.41
N LYS A 112 -4.58 17.22 12.60
CA LYS A 112 -5.06 16.00 11.93
C LYS A 112 -4.67 14.76 12.73
N ARG A 113 -5.60 13.80 12.81
CA ARG A 113 -5.35 12.46 13.31
C ARG A 113 -5.96 11.46 12.34
N PHE A 114 -5.10 10.75 11.64
CA PHE A 114 -5.47 9.71 10.70
C PHE A 114 -5.76 8.40 11.44
N GLN A 115 -6.70 7.62 10.89
CA GLN A 115 -7.06 6.27 11.35
C GLN A 115 -7.35 5.37 10.16
N PRO A 116 -7.19 4.03 10.28
CA PRO A 116 -7.63 3.10 9.26
C PRO A 116 -9.15 3.08 9.21
N TYR A 117 -9.71 2.90 8.02
CA TYR A 117 -11.14 2.69 7.88
C TYR A 117 -11.54 1.31 8.41
N ARG A 118 -10.82 0.26 7.99
CA ARG A 118 -10.99 -1.11 8.49
C ARG A 118 -9.65 -1.82 8.63
N VAL A 119 -9.60 -2.78 9.53
CA VAL A 119 -8.50 -3.74 9.68
C VAL A 119 -9.12 -5.12 9.82
N GLY A 120 -8.95 -5.94 8.79
CA GLY A 120 -9.41 -7.31 8.72
C GLY A 120 -8.30 -8.31 8.99
N ASP A 121 -8.72 -9.48 9.42
CA ASP A 121 -7.89 -10.59 9.84
C ASP A 121 -8.39 -11.91 9.23
N LYS A 122 -7.79 -13.03 9.68
CA LYS A 122 -8.14 -14.37 9.21
C LYS A 122 -9.63 -14.72 9.33
N GLU A 123 -10.36 -14.15 10.31
CA GLU A 123 -11.76 -14.50 10.58
C GLU A 123 -12.70 -13.94 9.51
N LEU A 124 -12.28 -12.88 8.80
CA LEU A 124 -13.04 -12.30 7.70
C LEU A 124 -12.79 -12.99 6.35
N LEU A 125 -11.84 -13.94 6.29
CA LEU A 125 -11.55 -14.66 5.05
C LEU A 125 -12.70 -15.60 4.66
N THR A 126 -12.90 -15.75 3.36
CA THR A 126 -13.88 -16.69 2.80
C THR A 126 -13.21 -18.05 2.56
N PRO A 127 -13.66 -19.13 3.22
CA PRO A 127 -13.16 -20.47 2.93
C PRO A 127 -13.61 -20.92 1.53
N THR A 128 -12.74 -21.64 0.81
CA THR A 128 -13.01 -22.14 -0.55
C THR A 128 -13.51 -23.57 -0.60
N GLY A 129 -13.37 -24.31 0.51
CA GLY A 129 -13.58 -25.76 0.56
C GLY A 129 -12.40 -26.60 0.05
N ALA A 130 -11.25 -25.98 -0.28
CA ALA A 130 -10.03 -26.73 -0.61
C ALA A 130 -9.53 -27.57 0.58
N PRO A 131 -8.85 -28.72 0.34
CA PRO A 131 -8.39 -29.60 1.42
C PRO A 131 -7.37 -28.90 2.33
N GLU A 132 -7.22 -29.37 3.56
CA GLU A 132 -6.31 -28.74 4.53
C GLU A 132 -4.84 -28.74 4.09
N THR A 133 -4.45 -29.68 3.23
CA THR A 133 -3.12 -29.80 2.63
C THR A 133 -2.85 -28.76 1.53
N ALA A 134 -3.88 -28.08 1.03
CA ALA A 134 -3.73 -27.02 0.04
C ALA A 134 -3.06 -25.79 0.66
N ARG A 135 -2.47 -24.95 -0.19
CA ARG A 135 -1.80 -23.72 0.28
C ARG A 135 -2.83 -22.78 0.90
N PHE A 136 -2.38 -21.92 1.82
CA PHE A 136 -3.28 -21.01 2.52
C PHE A 136 -4.16 -20.14 1.58
N PRO A 137 -3.61 -19.51 0.50
CA PRO A 137 -4.42 -18.74 -0.45
C PRO A 137 -5.34 -19.58 -1.35
N GLU A 138 -5.18 -20.90 -1.37
CA GLU A 138 -6.08 -21.83 -2.07
C GLU A 138 -7.26 -22.20 -1.17
N ARG A 139 -7.03 -22.28 0.15
CA ARG A 139 -8.04 -22.58 1.18
C ARG A 139 -8.92 -21.39 1.55
N PHE A 140 -8.37 -20.18 1.45
CA PHE A 140 -9.03 -18.95 1.87
C PHE A 140 -8.90 -17.88 0.79
N LYS A 141 -9.87 -16.97 0.73
CA LYS A 141 -9.85 -15.80 -0.16
C LYS A 141 -10.27 -14.53 0.58
N LYS A 142 -9.68 -13.40 0.21
CA LYS A 142 -10.13 -12.08 0.66
C LYS A 142 -11.36 -11.65 -0.14
N ASP A 143 -12.45 -11.38 0.55
CA ASP A 143 -13.65 -10.78 -0.05
C ASP A 143 -13.78 -9.34 0.44
N LEU A 144 -13.57 -8.35 -0.44
CA LEU A 144 -13.61 -6.94 -0.06
C LEU A 144 -14.97 -6.52 0.51
N ARG A 145 -16.06 -7.19 0.13
CA ARG A 145 -17.41 -6.92 0.64
C ARG A 145 -17.59 -7.35 2.10
N LYS A 146 -16.80 -8.32 2.57
CA LYS A 146 -16.79 -8.72 3.99
C LYS A 146 -16.02 -7.74 4.86
N LEU A 147 -15.01 -7.08 4.30
CA LEU A 147 -14.21 -6.07 4.99
C LEU A 147 -14.95 -4.73 5.04
N ILE A 148 -15.51 -4.31 3.90
CA ILE A 148 -16.09 -2.99 3.67
C ILE A 148 -17.50 -3.19 3.11
N ALA A 149 -18.51 -2.98 3.96
CA ALA A 149 -19.91 -3.27 3.64
C ALA A 149 -20.46 -2.41 2.49
N ASP A 150 -19.95 -1.19 2.33
CA ASP A 150 -20.34 -0.20 1.33
C ASP A 150 -19.35 -0.11 0.15
N VAL A 151 -18.52 -1.14 -0.07
CA VAL A 151 -17.47 -1.09 -1.09
C VAL A 151 -18.04 -0.98 -2.50
N ASP A 152 -17.55 0.00 -3.24
CA ASP A 152 -17.72 0.06 -4.69
C ASP A 152 -16.53 -0.65 -5.34
N LEU A 153 -16.75 -1.87 -5.84
CA LEU A 153 -15.71 -2.66 -6.50
C LEU A 153 -15.21 -2.03 -7.82
N SER A 154 -15.88 -1.03 -8.39
CA SER A 154 -15.31 -0.28 -9.52
C SER A 154 -14.26 0.75 -9.07
N ARG A 155 -14.20 1.02 -7.76
CA ARG A 155 -13.35 2.00 -7.07
C ARG A 155 -12.57 1.41 -5.90
N ALA A 156 -12.33 0.09 -5.90
CA ALA A 156 -11.60 -0.60 -4.84
C ALA A 156 -10.37 -1.33 -5.39
N LEU A 157 -9.22 -1.17 -4.74
CA LEU A 157 -7.96 -1.82 -5.12
C LEU A 157 -7.34 -2.50 -3.90
N LEU A 158 -7.15 -3.81 -3.99
CA LEU A 158 -6.40 -4.63 -3.05
C LEU A 158 -4.93 -4.71 -3.50
N ILE A 159 -4.01 -4.21 -2.69
CA ILE A 159 -2.56 -4.28 -2.92
C ILE A 159 -2.04 -5.47 -2.14
N ASP A 160 -1.52 -6.48 -2.85
CA ASP A 160 -1.21 -7.79 -2.30
C ASP A 160 -0.02 -8.43 -3.03
N ASP A 161 0.78 -9.24 -2.35
CA ASP A 161 1.86 -10.02 -2.94
C ASP A 161 1.37 -11.32 -3.59
N ILE A 162 0.12 -11.74 -3.34
CA ILE A 162 -0.49 -12.95 -3.88
C ILE A 162 -1.64 -12.60 -4.83
N GLU A 163 -1.38 -12.68 -6.14
CA GLU A 163 -2.33 -12.32 -7.21
C GLU A 163 -3.74 -12.91 -7.03
N HIS A 164 -3.80 -14.19 -6.68
CA HIS A 164 -5.06 -14.93 -6.64
C HIS A 164 -5.66 -15.04 -5.23
N PHE A 165 -5.19 -14.28 -4.24
CA PHE A 165 -5.71 -14.35 -2.87
C PHE A 165 -6.99 -13.52 -2.65
N VAL A 166 -7.87 -13.50 -3.66
CA VAL A 166 -9.10 -12.70 -3.68
C VAL A 166 -10.29 -13.56 -4.06
N ALA A 167 -11.49 -13.19 -3.61
CA ALA A 167 -12.73 -13.89 -3.92
C ALA A 167 -13.05 -13.83 -5.41
N ALA A 168 -13.80 -14.84 -5.88
CA ALA A 168 -14.19 -14.92 -7.29
C ALA A 168 -14.96 -13.66 -7.74
N GLY A 169 -14.62 -13.15 -8.93
CA GLY A 169 -15.20 -11.93 -9.49
C GLY A 169 -14.60 -10.63 -8.97
N GLN A 170 -13.54 -10.69 -8.16
CA GLN A 170 -12.77 -9.54 -7.66
C GLN A 170 -11.30 -9.59 -8.11
N GLU A 171 -10.96 -10.45 -9.07
CA GLU A 171 -9.60 -10.61 -9.60
C GLU A 171 -9.08 -9.31 -10.22
N GLY A 172 -9.97 -8.53 -10.86
CA GLY A 172 -9.62 -7.21 -11.40
C GLY A 172 -9.26 -6.18 -10.33
N ASN A 173 -9.70 -6.39 -9.09
CA ASN A 173 -9.41 -5.48 -7.97
C ASN A 173 -8.03 -5.68 -7.35
N VAL A 174 -7.23 -6.65 -7.82
CA VAL A 174 -5.91 -6.92 -7.23
C VAL A 174 -4.81 -6.18 -8.00
N LEU A 175 -4.12 -5.29 -7.31
CA LEU A 175 -2.82 -4.82 -7.73
C LEU A 175 -1.75 -5.76 -7.18
N TRP A 176 -1.42 -6.79 -7.97
CA TRP A 176 -0.41 -7.76 -7.59
C TRP A 176 0.98 -7.13 -7.59
N LEU A 177 1.68 -7.22 -6.47
CA LEU A 177 3.04 -6.72 -6.29
C LEU A 177 4.11 -7.54 -7.04
N GLN A 178 3.74 -8.58 -7.80
CA GLN A 178 4.66 -9.46 -8.52
C GLN A 178 5.61 -10.19 -7.57
N ASP A 179 6.74 -10.68 -8.09
CA ASP A 179 7.76 -11.38 -7.30
C ASP A 179 8.20 -10.54 -6.09
N THR A 180 7.93 -11.04 -4.90
CA THR A 180 8.41 -10.53 -3.62
C THR A 180 9.52 -11.44 -3.07
N PHE A 181 10.34 -10.90 -2.16
CA PHE A 181 11.51 -11.59 -1.62
C PHE A 181 11.47 -11.57 -0.10
N ASP A 182 12.26 -12.45 0.53
CA ASP A 182 12.50 -12.33 1.97
C ASP A 182 13.18 -10.99 2.31
N ASP A 183 13.19 -10.64 3.60
CA ASP A 183 13.79 -9.39 4.06
C ASP A 183 15.31 -9.34 3.79
N VAL A 184 15.69 -8.57 2.78
CA VAL A 184 17.08 -8.28 2.40
C VAL A 184 17.32 -6.77 2.51
N PRO A 185 17.85 -6.27 3.64
CA PRO A 185 18.16 -4.84 3.78
C PRO A 185 19.32 -4.38 2.91
N ILE A 186 20.29 -5.26 2.63
CA ILE A 186 21.48 -4.93 1.85
C ILE A 186 21.73 -5.99 0.79
N PHE A 187 21.67 -5.60 -0.49
CA PHE A 187 21.92 -6.51 -1.58
C PHE A 187 23.36 -7.05 -1.60
N GLY A 188 23.52 -8.36 -1.77
CA GLY A 188 24.81 -9.00 -2.06
C GLY A 188 25.74 -9.17 -0.85
N ARG A 189 25.27 -8.94 0.38
CA ARG A 189 26.09 -9.14 1.57
C ARG A 189 26.21 -10.63 1.94
N PRO A 190 27.43 -11.19 2.02
CA PRO A 190 27.64 -12.59 2.39
C PRO A 190 27.11 -12.89 3.80
N GLY A 191 26.37 -13.98 3.96
CA GLY A 191 25.83 -14.45 5.25
C GLY A 191 24.37 -14.06 5.55
N GLU A 192 23.81 -13.10 4.81
CA GLU A 192 22.39 -12.73 4.91
C GLU A 192 21.49 -13.67 4.08
N THR A 193 22.02 -14.14 2.95
CA THR A 193 21.35 -14.97 1.94
C THR A 193 21.19 -16.43 2.34
N ALA A 194 22.14 -16.99 3.10
CA ALA A 194 22.19 -18.43 3.42
C ALA A 194 20.97 -19.01 4.18
N LYS A 195 20.03 -18.17 4.62
CA LYS A 195 18.78 -18.58 5.29
C LYS A 195 17.51 -18.04 4.61
N LEU A 196 17.63 -17.43 3.43
CA LEU A 196 16.49 -16.94 2.68
C LEU A 196 15.85 -18.09 1.91
N LYS A 197 14.52 -18.13 1.89
CA LYS A 197 13.71 -18.99 1.05
C LYS A 197 13.63 -18.43 -0.38
N ILE A 198 13.54 -17.10 -0.51
CA ILE A 198 13.41 -16.43 -1.80
C ILE A 198 14.34 -15.21 -1.86
N GLU A 199 15.32 -15.28 -2.77
CA GLU A 199 16.34 -14.25 -2.93
C GLU A 199 16.14 -13.39 -4.19
N PRO A 200 16.44 -12.09 -4.14
CA PRO A 200 16.46 -11.26 -5.33
C PRO A 200 17.60 -11.69 -6.26
N ARG A 201 17.27 -12.05 -7.50
CA ARG A 201 18.25 -12.55 -8.50
C ARG A 201 19.23 -11.48 -9.01
N SER A 202 18.94 -10.21 -8.78
CA SER A 202 19.77 -9.09 -9.23
C SER A 202 19.56 -7.88 -8.35
N ARG A 203 20.52 -6.94 -8.40
CA ARG A 203 20.41 -5.65 -7.72
C ARG A 203 19.17 -4.87 -8.17
N THR A 204 18.82 -4.96 -9.45
CA THR A 204 17.63 -4.32 -10.00
C THR A 204 16.36 -4.92 -9.42
N ALA A 205 16.26 -6.25 -9.33
CA ALA A 205 15.11 -6.92 -8.73
C ALA A 205 14.95 -6.53 -7.25
N TRP A 206 16.07 -6.50 -6.51
CA TRP A 206 16.09 -6.01 -5.13
C TRP A 206 15.65 -4.56 -5.01
N ALA A 207 16.18 -3.65 -5.83
CA ALA A 207 15.83 -2.23 -5.78
C ALA A 207 14.36 -1.98 -6.14
N VAL A 208 13.82 -2.73 -7.11
CA VAL A 208 12.40 -2.70 -7.45
C VAL A 208 11.54 -3.17 -6.29
N GLU A 209 11.93 -4.26 -5.61
CA GLU A 209 11.21 -4.73 -4.42
C GLU A 209 11.21 -3.70 -3.30
N ARG A 210 12.36 -3.08 -3.03
CA ARG A 210 12.49 -1.97 -2.07
C ARG A 210 11.68 -0.74 -2.46
N ASN A 211 11.19 -0.62 -3.69
CA ASN A 211 10.35 0.50 -4.14
C ASN A 211 8.93 0.07 -4.55
N LYS A 212 8.50 -1.14 -4.17
CA LYS A 212 7.21 -1.69 -4.58
C LYS A 212 6.01 -0.85 -4.16
N LEU A 213 6.06 -0.27 -2.95
CA LEU A 213 4.98 0.57 -2.46
C LEU A 213 4.96 1.93 -3.17
N ALA A 214 6.13 2.45 -3.58
CA ALA A 214 6.20 3.62 -4.44
C ALA A 214 5.61 3.35 -5.83
N TRP A 215 5.87 2.17 -6.41
CA TRP A 215 5.20 1.74 -7.63
C TRP A 215 3.68 1.63 -7.44
N ALA A 216 3.23 0.97 -6.37
CA ALA A 216 1.81 0.75 -6.13
C ALA A 216 1.03 2.05 -5.94
N ILE A 217 1.59 3.01 -5.19
CA ILE A 217 0.96 4.33 -5.05
C ILE A 217 0.96 5.09 -6.37
N GLY A 218 2.03 4.98 -7.17
CA GLY A 218 2.08 5.55 -8.52
C GLY A 218 0.93 5.06 -9.40
N VAL A 219 0.68 3.74 -9.40
CA VAL A 219 -0.47 3.13 -10.09
C VAL A 219 -1.78 3.68 -9.56
N ALA A 220 -2.00 3.69 -8.24
CA ALA A 220 -3.26 4.14 -7.65
C ALA A 220 -3.53 5.63 -7.95
N THR A 221 -2.55 6.51 -7.78
CA THR A 221 -2.72 7.95 -8.05
C THR A 221 -2.94 8.24 -9.52
N GLU A 222 -2.26 7.52 -10.42
CA GLU A 222 -2.41 7.73 -11.85
C GLU A 222 -3.74 7.17 -12.37
N ALA A 223 -4.17 6.01 -11.87
CA ALA A 223 -5.47 5.45 -12.18
C ALA A 223 -6.61 6.37 -11.72
N GLU A 224 -6.46 6.99 -10.54
CA GLU A 224 -7.42 7.96 -10.01
C GLU A 224 -7.49 9.22 -10.88
N ARG A 225 -6.34 9.76 -11.29
CA ARG A 225 -6.27 10.88 -12.23
C ARG A 225 -6.97 10.55 -13.55
N LEU A 226 -6.66 9.41 -14.14
CA LEU A 226 -7.25 8.96 -15.41
C LEU A 226 -8.76 8.72 -15.31
N ALA A 227 -9.24 8.17 -14.19
CA ALA A 227 -10.67 7.95 -13.97
C ALA A 227 -11.47 9.26 -13.90
N ARG A 228 -10.88 10.33 -13.33
CA ARG A 228 -11.48 11.67 -13.36
C ARG A 228 -11.52 12.26 -14.78
N GLU A 229 -10.50 12.01 -15.57
CA GLU A 229 -10.40 12.51 -16.96
C GLU A 229 -11.28 11.71 -17.93
N THR A 230 -11.50 10.42 -17.65
CA THR A 230 -12.32 9.52 -18.47
C THR A 230 -13.36 8.78 -17.62
N PRO A 231 -14.44 9.45 -17.16
CA PRO A 231 -15.41 8.86 -16.22
C PRO A 231 -16.17 7.63 -16.73
N SER A 232 -16.11 7.35 -18.04
CA SER A 232 -16.68 6.15 -18.64
C SER A 232 -15.87 4.88 -18.39
N VAL A 233 -14.65 5.00 -17.85
CA VAL A 233 -13.76 3.89 -17.51
C VAL A 233 -13.55 3.90 -16.00
N SER A 234 -13.72 2.74 -15.36
CA SER A 234 -13.58 2.65 -13.90
C SER A 234 -12.14 2.83 -13.45
N PHE A 235 -11.97 3.24 -12.19
CA PHE A 235 -10.66 3.35 -11.54
C PHE A 235 -9.88 2.03 -11.62
N VAL A 236 -10.54 0.91 -11.33
CA VAL A 236 -9.93 -0.43 -11.38
C VAL A 236 -9.48 -0.80 -12.79
N GLU A 237 -10.27 -0.47 -13.81
CA GLU A 237 -9.89 -0.72 -15.20
C GLU A 237 -8.68 0.12 -15.61
N HIS A 238 -8.57 1.37 -15.15
CA HIS A 238 -7.37 2.18 -15.35
C HIS A 238 -6.14 1.58 -14.66
N ALA A 239 -6.26 1.15 -13.39
CA ALA A 239 -5.16 0.50 -12.68
C ALA A 239 -4.67 -0.77 -13.40
N ARG A 240 -5.62 -1.56 -13.95
CA ARG A 240 -5.31 -2.74 -14.75
C ARG A 240 -4.58 -2.38 -16.05
N ARG A 241 -5.04 -1.35 -16.79
CA ARG A 241 -4.38 -0.89 -18.03
C ARG A 241 -2.98 -0.33 -17.82
N LEU A 242 -2.68 0.21 -16.64
CA LEU A 242 -1.34 0.68 -16.29
C LEU A 242 -0.36 -0.48 -16.03
N THR A 243 -0.88 -1.65 -15.67
CA THR A 243 -0.07 -2.80 -15.22
C THR A 243 -0.08 -3.97 -16.20
N HIS A 244 -0.97 -3.97 -17.18
CA HIS A 244 -1.09 -5.01 -18.19
C HIS A 244 -0.87 -4.43 -19.60
N ASP A 245 -0.32 -5.24 -20.50
CA ASP A 245 -0.21 -4.89 -21.90
C ASP A 245 -1.56 -5.01 -22.64
N ARG A 246 -1.56 -4.72 -23.95
CA ARG A 246 -2.77 -4.80 -24.78
C ARG A 246 -3.33 -6.22 -24.92
N GLY A 247 -2.49 -7.24 -24.73
CA GLY A 247 -2.90 -8.65 -24.71
C GLY A 247 -3.42 -9.09 -23.34
N GLY A 248 -3.40 -8.21 -22.34
CA GLY A 248 -3.79 -8.53 -20.98
C GLY A 248 -2.72 -9.27 -20.18
N ALA A 249 -1.47 -9.30 -20.64
CA ALA A 249 -0.36 -9.89 -19.90
C ALA A 249 0.24 -8.85 -18.93
N LEU A 250 0.63 -9.30 -17.74
CA LEU A 250 1.22 -8.42 -16.73
C LEU A 250 2.58 -7.87 -17.18
N ILE A 251 2.77 -6.56 -17.05
CA ILE A 251 4.03 -5.88 -17.35
C ILE A 251 4.95 -6.00 -16.13
N ARG A 252 6.16 -6.52 -16.32
CA ARG A 252 7.15 -6.65 -15.24
C ARG A 252 7.46 -5.29 -14.60
N ARG A 253 7.54 -5.22 -13.27
CA ARG A 253 7.91 -3.98 -12.54
C ARG A 253 9.28 -3.41 -12.94
N THR A 254 10.17 -4.23 -13.50
CA THR A 254 11.47 -3.79 -14.03
C THR A 254 11.38 -3.12 -15.40
N ALA A 255 10.22 -3.14 -16.07
CA ALA A 255 10.03 -2.51 -17.37
C ALA A 255 10.05 -0.97 -17.23
N PRO A 256 10.53 -0.24 -18.25
CA PRO A 256 10.65 1.22 -18.17
C PRO A 256 9.35 1.94 -17.77
N SER A 257 8.20 1.55 -18.35
CA SER A 257 6.90 2.14 -18.00
C SER A 257 6.52 1.96 -16.53
N GLN A 258 6.89 0.83 -15.93
CA GLN A 258 6.62 0.57 -14.51
C GLN A 258 7.59 1.33 -13.60
N LEU A 259 8.84 1.53 -14.03
CA LEU A 259 9.79 2.40 -13.32
C LEU A 259 9.33 3.86 -13.32
N GLU A 260 8.70 4.34 -14.40
CA GLU A 260 8.09 5.67 -14.42
C GLU A 260 6.93 5.77 -13.42
N LEU A 261 6.10 4.74 -13.27
CA LEU A 261 5.06 4.71 -12.23
C LEU A 261 5.67 4.76 -10.82
N ALA A 262 6.78 4.06 -10.58
CA ALA A 262 7.50 4.16 -9.31
C ALA A 262 8.02 5.58 -9.06
N LYS A 263 8.53 6.27 -10.09
CA LYS A 263 8.94 7.69 -9.98
C LYS A 263 7.75 8.60 -9.69
N THR A 264 6.61 8.38 -10.35
CA THR A 264 5.36 9.11 -10.05
C THR A 264 4.99 8.97 -8.59
N GLY A 265 5.05 7.75 -8.04
CA GLY A 265 4.79 7.53 -6.62
C GLY A 265 5.80 8.18 -5.68
N LEU A 266 7.11 8.09 -5.98
CA LEU A 266 8.15 8.79 -5.23
C LEU A 266 7.92 10.31 -5.23
N ARG A 267 7.62 10.90 -6.39
CA ARG A 267 7.28 12.32 -6.54
C ARG A 267 6.04 12.69 -5.72
N ALA A 268 5.00 11.86 -5.76
CA ALA A 268 3.77 12.09 -5.01
C ALA A 268 4.04 12.17 -3.50
N MET A 269 5.00 11.39 -2.99
CA MET A 269 5.45 11.39 -1.59
C MET A 269 6.49 12.48 -1.27
N GLY A 270 6.94 13.27 -2.26
CA GLY A 270 8.02 14.25 -2.07
C GLY A 270 9.40 13.63 -1.88
N LEU A 271 9.61 12.41 -2.38
CA LEU A 271 10.87 11.66 -2.28
C LEU A 271 11.69 11.78 -3.58
N PRO A 272 13.02 11.58 -3.53
CA PRO A 272 13.85 11.59 -4.74
C PRO A 272 13.43 10.52 -5.77
N GLU A 273 13.31 10.91 -7.03
CA GLU A 273 12.84 10.06 -8.16
C GLU A 273 13.91 9.07 -8.68
N ARG A 274 14.58 8.38 -7.77
CA ARG A 274 15.68 7.46 -8.07
C ARG A 274 15.36 6.05 -7.56
N PRO A 275 14.36 5.36 -8.16
CA PRO A 275 13.91 4.05 -7.67
C PRO A 275 14.99 2.96 -7.72
N LEU A 276 16.09 3.18 -8.46
CA LEU A 276 17.21 2.23 -8.57
C LEU A 276 18.45 2.64 -7.76
N GLU A 277 18.51 3.85 -7.21
CA GLU A 277 19.74 4.38 -6.56
C GLU A 277 19.70 4.40 -5.04
N ARG A 278 18.67 3.82 -4.38
CA ARG A 278 18.68 3.63 -2.92
C ARG A 278 19.70 2.55 -2.54
N ILE A 279 20.96 2.92 -2.67
CA ILE A 279 22.11 2.23 -2.13
C ILE A 279 22.38 3.00 -0.84
N PRO A 280 22.32 2.37 0.34
CA PRO A 280 22.98 2.94 1.51
C PRO A 280 24.49 2.93 1.22
N GLN A 281 25.00 3.87 0.42
CA GLN A 281 26.45 4.03 0.21
C GLN A 281 27.13 4.45 1.52
N ASP A 282 26.36 4.98 2.47
CA ASP A 282 26.88 5.67 3.64
C ASP A 282 27.01 4.75 4.88
N GLU A 283 26.47 3.53 4.85
CA GLU A 283 26.52 2.61 5.99
C GLU A 283 27.62 1.54 5.92
N LEU A 284 28.06 1.17 4.72
CA LEU A 284 29.19 0.25 4.54
C LEU A 284 30.50 0.80 5.15
N SER A 285 30.63 2.12 5.28
CA SER A 285 31.81 2.78 5.85
C SER A 285 31.75 2.97 7.38
N ARG A 286 30.61 2.72 8.03
CA ARG A 286 30.46 2.85 9.50
C ARG A 286 30.63 1.53 10.26
N CYS A 287 30.34 0.38 9.65
CA CYS A 287 30.60 -0.93 10.28
C CYS A 287 32.08 -1.36 10.24
N GLY A 288 32.93 -0.75 9.41
CA GLY A 288 34.34 -1.13 9.28
C GLY A 288 35.32 -0.50 10.28
N ARG A 289 34.90 0.42 11.16
CA ARG A 289 35.82 1.25 11.97
C ARG A 289 35.86 0.98 13.48
N ARG A 290 35.42 -0.19 13.96
CA ARG A 290 35.54 -0.56 15.40
C ARG A 290 36.27 -1.87 15.70
N LEU A 291 37.11 -2.38 14.79
CA LEU A 291 37.95 -3.55 15.04
C LEU A 291 39.44 -3.33 14.72
N THR A 292 39.98 -2.16 15.04
CA THR A 292 41.44 -1.96 15.15
C THR A 292 41.77 -0.86 16.17
N ARG A 293 41.62 -1.16 17.46
CA ARG A 293 42.49 -0.61 18.51
C ARG A 293 42.71 -1.70 19.55
N ARG A 294 43.86 -2.36 19.42
CA ARG A 294 44.59 -2.95 20.56
C ARG A 294 45.21 -1.82 21.36
#